data_AF-A0A0F8Y2J9-F1
#
_entry.id   AF-A0A0F8Y2J9-F1
#
_cell.length_a   1.000
_cell.length_b   1.000
_cell.length_c   1.000
_cell.angle_alpha   90.00
_cell.angle_beta   90.00
_cell.angle_gamma   90.00
#
_symmetry.space_group_name_H-M   'P 1'
#
loop_
_entity.id
_entity.type
_entity.pdbx_description
1 polymer ?
#
loop_
_entity_poly.entity_id
_entity_poly.type
_entity_poly.pdbx_seq_one_letter_code
_entity_poly.pdbx_strand_id
1 'polypeptide(L)' 'VEPRDNGPERQAVERGVSYLVERQEEDGQWEEPQFTATGFPGDFYIKYHLYRNYWPLMALGRYRALLGVEHTL' A
#
# COMPACT_ATOMS: atom_id res chain seq x y z
N VAL A 1 28.50 6.63 8.18
CA VAL A 1 27.20 5.92 8.15
C VAL A 1 27.03 5.48 6.71
N GLU A 2 27.02 4.19 6.41
CA GLU A 2 26.78 3.72 5.04
C GLU A 2 25.45 4.31 4.53
N PRO A 3 25.34 4.70 3.24
CA PRO A 3 24.04 5.04 2.67
C PRO A 3 23.13 3.85 2.94
N ARG A 4 21.97 4.06 3.57
CA ARG A 4 20.98 2.99 3.73
C ARG A 4 20.66 2.49 2.34
N ASP A 5 21.26 1.35 2.04
CA ASP A 5 21.47 0.75 0.73
C ASP A 5 20.15 0.64 -0.04
N ASN A 6 20.24 0.63 -1.37
CA ASN A 6 19.18 0.25 -2.29
C ASN A 6 18.88 -1.27 -2.20
N GLY A 7 18.83 -1.78 -0.97
CA GLY A 7 18.70 -3.18 -0.65
C GLY A 7 17.34 -3.74 -1.09
N PRO A 8 17.20 -5.08 -1.08
CA PRO A 8 15.99 -5.77 -1.54
C PRO A 8 14.69 -5.25 -0.91
N GLU A 9 14.74 -4.77 0.33
CA GLU A 9 13.60 -4.18 1.05
C GLU A 9 13.11 -2.88 0.41
N ARG A 10 14.02 -1.95 0.08
CA ARG A 10 13.68 -0.68 -0.58
C ARG A 10 13.04 -0.94 -1.94
N GLN A 11 13.63 -1.83 -2.72
CA GLN A 11 13.11 -2.22 -4.03
C GLN A 11 11.73 -2.89 -3.92
N ALA A 12 11.49 -3.71 -2.88
CA ALA A 12 10.19 -4.31 -2.64
C ALA A 12 9.12 -3.27 -2.32
N VAL A 13 9.45 -2.28 -1.49
CA VAL A 13 8.56 -1.15 -1.18
C VAL A 13 8.24 -0.35 -2.45
N GLU A 14 9.26 0.00 -3.25
CA GLU A 14 9.07 0.74 -4.51
C GLU A 14 8.15 0.00 -5.48
N ARG A 15 8.35 -1.30 -5.67
CA ARG A 15 7.45 -2.11 -6.51
C ARG A 15 6.02 -2.14 -5.97
N GLY A 16 5.85 -2.23 -4.66
CA GLY A 16 4.54 -2.18 -4.02
C GLY A 16 3.84 -0.84 -4.22
N VAL A 17 4.57 0.26 -4.11
CA VAL A 17 4.07 1.62 -4.39
C VAL A 17 3.67 1.76 -5.86
N SER A 18 4.54 1.36 -6.80
CA SER A 18 4.22 1.39 -8.23
C SER A 18 2.98 0.56 -8.55
N TYR A 19 2.84 -0.63 -7.97
CA TYR A 19 1.65 -1.48 -8.12
C TYR A 19 0.36 -0.75 -7.73
N LEU A 20 0.38 0.00 -6.61
CA LEU A 20 -0.78 0.76 -6.16
C LEU A 20 -1.06 1.94 -7.10
N VAL A 21 -0.05 2.70 -7.51
CA VAL A 21 -0.24 3.84 -8.42
C VAL A 21 -0.78 3.39 -9.78
N GLU A 22 -0.26 2.31 -10.34
CA GLU A 22 -0.66 1.78 -11.66
C GLU A 22 -2.09 1.22 -11.69
N ARG A 23 -2.67 0.88 -10.53
CA ARG A 23 -4.00 0.25 -10.41
C ARG A 23 -5.05 1.17 -9.79
N GLN A 24 -4.70 2.43 -9.58
CA GLN A 24 -5.70 3.42 -9.21
C GLN A 24 -6.58 3.70 -10.43
N GLU A 25 -7.89 3.56 -10.27
CA GLU A 25 -8.88 3.88 -11.30
C GLU A 25 -9.01 5.40 -11.48
N GLU A 26 -9.65 5.83 -12.58
CA GLU A 26 -9.84 7.25 -12.89
C GLU A 26 -10.59 8.04 -11.80
N ASP A 27 -11.47 7.37 -11.05
CA ASP A 27 -12.21 7.94 -9.92
C ASP A 27 -11.40 8.00 -8.60
N GLY A 28 -10.15 7.53 -8.65
CA GLY A 28 -9.23 7.51 -7.53
C GLY A 28 -9.37 6.29 -6.61
N GLN A 29 -10.24 5.33 -6.93
CA GLN A 29 -10.44 4.11 -6.14
C GLN A 29 -9.53 2.97 -6.60
N TRP A 30 -9.52 1.88 -5.82
CA TRP A 30 -8.95 0.60 -6.22
C TRP A 30 -10.02 -0.48 -6.24
N GLU A 31 -9.86 -1.43 -7.14
CA GLU A 31 -10.66 -2.65 -7.16
C GLU A 31 -10.14 -3.67 -6.13
N GLU A 32 -11.07 -4.32 -5.42
CA GLU A 32 -10.78 -5.40 -4.48
C GLU A 32 -11.89 -6.45 -4.62
N PRO A 33 -11.71 -7.43 -5.52
CA PRO A 33 -12.72 -8.47 -5.72
C PRO A 33 -12.76 -9.48 -4.56
N GLN A 34 -11.63 -9.69 -3.88
CA GLN A 34 -11.51 -10.65 -2.77
C GLN A 34 -11.99 -10.07 -1.44
N PHE A 35 -12.43 -10.95 -0.55
CA PHE A 35 -12.70 -10.62 0.85
C PHE A 35 -11.37 -10.68 1.62
N THR A 36 -11.01 -9.61 2.32
CA THR A 36 -9.73 -9.49 3.03
C THR A 36 -9.85 -9.52 4.55
N ALA A 37 -11.07 -9.65 5.07
CA ALA A 37 -11.31 -9.83 6.49
C ALA A 37 -12.01 -11.14 6.81
N THR A 38 -11.64 -11.72 7.95
CA THR A 38 -12.22 -12.95 8.47
C THR A 38 -13.17 -12.60 9.60
N GLY A 39 -14.41 -13.09 9.53
CA GLY A 39 -15.31 -13.07 10.68
C GLY A 39 -15.20 -14.38 11.46
N PHE A 40 -15.49 -15.51 10.81
CA PHE A 40 -15.29 -16.85 11.37
C PHE A 40 -14.40 -17.67 10.42
N PRO A 41 -13.18 -18.05 10.84
CA PRO A 41 -12.25 -18.78 9.97
C PRO A 41 -12.88 -20.05 9.38
N GLY A 42 -12.88 -20.17 8.05
CA GLY A 42 -13.45 -21.30 7.33
C GLY A 42 -14.94 -21.16 6.96
N ASP A 43 -15.70 -20.38 7.73
CA ASP A 43 -17.17 -20.32 7.61
C ASP A 43 -17.70 -18.95 7.15
N PHE A 44 -17.01 -17.86 7.46
CA PHE A 44 -17.52 -16.51 7.20
C PHE A 44 -16.40 -15.47 6.99
N TYR A 45 -16.45 -14.79 5.85
CA TYR A 45 -15.54 -13.71 5.48
C TYR A 45 -16.31 -12.40 5.30
N ILE A 46 -15.65 -11.29 5.64
CA ILE A 46 -16.22 -9.94 5.61
C ILE A 46 -15.55 -9.14 4.50
N LYS A 47 -16.37 -8.42 3.72
CA LYS A 47 -15.89 -7.40 2.78
C LYS A 47 -16.00 -6.03 3.44
N TYR A 48 -14.87 -5.47 3.85
CA TYR A 48 -14.81 -4.07 4.23
C TYR A 48 -14.67 -3.21 2.98
N HIS A 49 -15.79 -2.73 2.43
CA HIS A 49 -15.83 -2.00 1.17
C HIS A 49 -14.85 -0.82 1.05
N LEU A 50 -14.48 -0.20 2.17
CA LEU A 50 -13.57 0.94 2.19
C LEU A 50 -12.08 0.57 2.32
N TYR A 51 -11.74 -0.71 2.59
CA TYR A 51 -10.34 -1.14 2.72
C TYR A 51 -9.55 -0.93 1.42
N ARG A 52 -10.21 -1.18 0.29
CA ARG A 52 -9.67 -0.90 -1.05
C ARG A 52 -9.20 0.55 -1.22
N ASN A 53 -9.74 1.51 -0.48
CA ASN A 53 -9.33 2.92 -0.57
C ASN A 53 -8.44 3.32 0.61
N TYR A 54 -8.79 2.90 1.82
CA TYR A 54 -8.12 3.36 3.05
C TYR A 54 -6.68 2.89 3.14
N TRP A 55 -6.42 1.62 2.81
CA TRP A 55 -5.09 1.05 2.95
C TRP A 55 -4.11 1.55 1.88
N PRO A 56 -4.46 1.61 0.58
CA PRO A 56 -3.58 2.22 -0.42
C PRO A 56 -3.24 3.67 -0.11
N LEU A 57 -4.23 4.49 0.26
CA LEU A 57 -3.99 5.89 0.63
C LEU A 57 -3.05 6.02 1.83
N MET A 58 -3.24 5.19 2.87
CA MET A 58 -2.35 5.20 4.03
C MET A 58 -0.93 4.79 3.67
N ALA A 59 -0.77 3.74 2.85
CA ALA A 59 0.54 3.26 2.41
C ALA A 59 1.28 4.31 1.57
N LEU A 60 0.62 4.89 0.57
CA LEU A 60 1.17 5.95 -0.29
C LEU A 60 1.51 7.20 0.52
N GLY A 61 0.65 7.60 1.46
CA GLY A 61 0.90 8.73 2.35
C GLY A 61 2.15 8.54 3.23
N ARG A 62 2.34 7.34 3.80
CA ARG A 62 3.54 7.00 4.57
C ARG A 62 4.79 6.98 3.70
N TYR A 63 4.70 6.42 2.50
CA TYR A 63 5.83 6.40 1.56
C TYR A 63 6.25 7.82 1.16
N ARG A 64 5.29 8.69 0.82
CA ARG A 64 5.55 10.11 0.54
C ARG A 64 6.24 10.80 1.73
N ALA A 65 5.81 10.53 2.96
CA ALA A 65 6.44 11.11 4.14
C ALA A 65 7.92 10.68 4.29
N LEU A 66 8.23 9.40 4.01
CA LEU A 66 9.61 8.89 4.03
C LEU A 66 10.49 9.59 2.98
N LEU A 67 10.00 9.82 1.78
CA LEU A 67 10.73 10.55 0.74
C LEU A 67 11.02 12.01 1.13
N GLY A 68 10.08 12.66 1.83
CA GLY A 68 10.29 14.02 2.37
C GLY A 68 11.37 14.07 3.46
N VAL A 69 11.55 12.98 4.21
CA VAL A 69 12.62 12.85 5.22
C VAL A 69 13.98 12.61 4.57
N GLU A 70 14.06 11.83 3.47
CA GLU A 70 15.32 11.61 2.73
C GLU A 70 15.88 12.90 2.08
N HIS A 71 15.03 13.88 1.76
CA HIS A 71 15.44 15.13 1.11
C HIS A 71 15.92 16.23 2.07
N THR A 72 15.78 16.04 3.39
CA THR A 72 16.06 17.06 4.43
C THR A 72 17.35 16.76 5.22
N LEU A 73 18.10 15.71 4.88
CA LEU A 73 19.35 15.31 5.55
C LEU A 73 20.55 15.35 4.61
#